data_AF-A0A851DS16-F1
#
_entry.id   AF-A0A851DS16-F1
#
_cell.length_a   1.000
_cell.length_b   1.000
_cell.length_c   1.000
_cell.angle_alpha   90.00
_cell.angle_beta   90.00
_cell.angle_gamma   90.00
#
_symmetry.space_group_name_H-M   'P 1'
#
loop_
_entity.id
_entity.type
_entity.pdbx_description
1 polymer ?
#
loop_
_entity_poly.entity_id
_entity_poly.type
_entity_poly.pdbx_seq_one_letter_code
_entity_poly.pdbx_strand_id
1 'polypeptide(L)'
;GELNEEQKVELEQNLNRLKRQEQELNLLRQKLSQMSSLVEEKDRALKAAAEELRYKLPCCFVECHQLMAFRSPPGSQRHDLGKNQLGCFSQEPALDLANLGVKCRGLRHEETIQRQREGLAELRERVKMLEKRQSSAATTMGSEPLVVLPKDLPEKIVQKTHLEKELTPVSGTRLKASKVLGCVPNGGSHGAADGPVSSERADVTDLGEKMYLDVLGALGSLLKVKELLGMQPLKHLPREEREKVGLQRRKALELLYDKISNLMSRLERKEELLKDYKASVEQLRLREASLQRCREEMSKLEDEASREAEEKALLKEALERTQLQLNQEKRLLRAARLHKV
;
A
#
# COMPACT_ATOMS: atom_id res chain seq x y z
N GLY A 1 60.97 -22.51 -16.70
CA GLY A 1 60.64 -21.33 -15.88
C GLY A 1 59.39 -21.68 -15.13
N GLU A 2 59.51 -21.90 -13.83
CA GLU A 2 58.43 -22.43 -12.99
C GLU A 2 57.90 -21.29 -12.12
N LEU A 3 56.57 -21.26 -11.93
CA LEU A 3 55.91 -20.25 -11.10
C LEU A 3 56.18 -20.53 -9.62
N ASN A 4 56.40 -19.47 -8.83
CA ASN A 4 56.53 -19.59 -7.38
C ASN A 4 55.21 -20.11 -6.77
N GLU A 5 55.26 -20.79 -5.63
CA GLU A 5 54.07 -21.36 -4.98
C GLU A 5 53.02 -20.28 -4.65
N GLU A 6 53.47 -19.08 -4.26
CA GLU A 6 52.61 -17.91 -4.04
C GLU A 6 51.79 -17.55 -5.29
N GLN A 7 52.41 -17.59 -6.48
CA GLN A 7 51.76 -17.29 -7.76
C GLN A 7 50.76 -18.39 -8.16
N LYS A 8 51.04 -19.66 -7.82
CA LYS A 8 50.10 -20.77 -8.04
C LYS A 8 48.86 -20.61 -7.17
N VAL A 9 49.03 -20.30 -5.88
CA VAL A 9 47.92 -20.06 -4.95
C VAL A 9 47.08 -18.86 -5.37
N GLU A 10 47.70 -17.76 -5.82
CA GLU A 10 46.97 -16.59 -6.35
C GLU A 10 46.18 -16.93 -7.63
N LEU A 11 46.75 -17.74 -8.54
CA LEU A 11 46.04 -18.22 -9.73
C LEU A 11 44.84 -19.11 -9.36
N GLU A 12 44.97 -20.01 -8.38
CA GLU A 12 43.85 -20.83 -7.89
C GLU A 12 42.73 -19.98 -7.26
N GLN A 13 43.08 -18.97 -6.46
CA GLN A 13 42.10 -18.03 -5.91
C GLN A 13 41.36 -17.26 -7.02
N ASN A 14 42.09 -16.78 -8.03
CA ASN A 14 41.51 -16.08 -9.17
C ASN A 14 40.62 -17.00 -10.03
N LEU A 15 41.03 -18.25 -10.28
CA LEU A 15 40.20 -19.26 -10.97
C LEU A 15 38.91 -19.55 -10.20
N ASN A 16 38.98 -19.67 -8.87
CA ASN A 16 37.80 -19.87 -8.04
C ASN A 16 36.87 -18.65 -8.01
N ARG A 17 37.42 -17.43 -8.06
CA ARG A 17 36.65 -16.19 -8.20
C ARG A 17 35.94 -16.12 -9.56
N LEU A 18 36.65 -16.42 -10.66
CA LEU A 18 36.08 -16.44 -12.00
C LEU A 18 34.94 -17.46 -12.13
N LYS A 19 35.09 -18.67 -11.59
CA LYS A 19 34.02 -19.69 -11.57
C LYS A 19 32.76 -19.23 -10.84
N ARG A 20 32.89 -18.49 -9.73
CA ARG A 20 31.73 -17.91 -9.02
C ARG A 20 31.05 -16.82 -9.86
N GLN A 21 31.84 -15.92 -10.46
CA GLN A 21 31.31 -14.87 -11.34
C GLN A 21 30.62 -15.45 -12.59
N GLU A 22 31.14 -16.53 -13.16
CA GLU A 22 30.50 -17.27 -14.26
C GLU A 22 29.16 -17.88 -13.84
N GLN A 23 29.07 -18.49 -12.65
CA GLN A 23 27.82 -19.01 -12.10
C GLN A 23 26.78 -17.89 -11.87
N GLU A 24 27.21 -16.76 -11.31
CA GLU A 24 26.36 -15.57 -11.11
C GLU A 24 25.85 -15.01 -12.45
N LEU A 25 26.72 -14.87 -13.45
CA LEU A 25 26.36 -14.40 -14.79
C LEU A 25 25.38 -15.36 -15.48
N ASN A 26 25.57 -16.67 -15.36
CA ASN A 26 24.65 -17.66 -15.91
C ASN A 26 23.27 -17.60 -15.24
N LEU A 27 23.20 -17.44 -13.91
CA LEU A 27 21.95 -17.24 -13.18
C LEU A 27 21.25 -15.93 -13.59
N LEU A 28 21.99 -14.84 -13.75
CA LEU A 28 21.43 -13.56 -14.21
C LEU A 28 20.93 -13.65 -15.65
N ARG A 29 21.66 -14.33 -16.54
CA ARG A 29 21.23 -14.58 -17.93
C ARG A 29 19.94 -15.40 -18.00
N GLN A 30 19.79 -16.41 -17.13
CA GLN A 30 18.56 -17.19 -17.01
C GLN A 30 17.37 -16.36 -16.48
N LYS A 31 17.61 -15.47 -15.49
CA LYS A 31 16.57 -14.54 -15.01
C LYS A 31 16.16 -13.55 -16.09
N LEU A 32 17.11 -13.03 -16.87
CA LEU A 32 16.82 -12.12 -17.98
C LEU A 32 16.02 -12.80 -19.10
N SER A 33 16.31 -14.07 -19.44
CA SER A 33 15.50 -14.79 -20.44
C SER A 33 14.08 -15.10 -19.95
N GLN A 34 13.91 -15.42 -18.66
CA GLN A 34 12.59 -15.55 -18.03
C GLN A 34 11.80 -14.23 -18.01
N MET A 35 12.47 -13.11 -17.77
CA MET A 35 11.84 -11.78 -17.85
C MET A 35 11.46 -11.42 -19.29
N SER A 36 12.32 -11.71 -20.29
CA SER A 36 12.03 -11.47 -21.71
C SER A 36 10.78 -12.21 -22.16
N SER A 37 10.69 -13.51 -21.88
CA SER A 37 9.54 -14.32 -22.30
C SER A 37 8.23 -13.88 -21.63
N LEU A 38 8.29 -13.41 -20.38
CA LEU A 38 7.13 -12.85 -19.67
C LEU A 38 6.69 -11.50 -20.26
N VAL A 39 7.63 -10.63 -20.65
CA VAL A 39 7.33 -9.37 -21.36
C VAL A 39 6.69 -9.67 -22.72
N GLU A 40 7.28 -10.57 -23.52
CA GLU A 40 6.73 -10.99 -24.81
C GLU A 40 5.34 -11.63 -24.70
N GLU A 41 5.05 -12.33 -23.60
CA GLU A 41 3.70 -12.84 -23.30
C GLU A 41 2.72 -11.71 -22.95
N LYS A 42 3.10 -10.75 -22.08
CA LYS A 42 2.25 -9.60 -21.75
C LYS A 42 1.99 -8.71 -22.97
N ASP A 43 2.99 -8.49 -23.82
CA ASP A 43 2.84 -7.72 -25.07
C ASP A 43 1.88 -8.39 -26.07
N ARG A 44 1.93 -9.73 -26.18
CA ARG A 44 0.96 -10.49 -26.98
C ARG A 44 -0.45 -10.38 -26.41
N ALA A 45 -0.61 -10.50 -25.09
CA ALA A 45 -1.90 -10.34 -24.43
C ALA A 45 -2.48 -8.92 -24.58
N LEU A 46 -1.64 -7.87 -24.48
CA LEU A 46 -2.03 -6.49 -24.70
C LEU A 46 -2.47 -6.22 -26.15
N LYS A 47 -1.75 -6.78 -27.14
CA LYS A 47 -2.14 -6.69 -28.56
C LYS A 47 -3.49 -7.38 -28.81
N ALA A 48 -3.68 -8.59 -28.29
CA ALA A 48 -4.96 -9.30 -28.40
C ALA A 48 -6.13 -8.53 -27.75
N ALA A 49 -5.92 -7.95 -26.56
CA ALA A 49 -6.92 -7.13 -25.89
C ALA A 49 -7.24 -5.83 -26.67
N ALA A 50 -6.22 -5.20 -27.26
CA ALA A 50 -6.41 -4.02 -28.11
C ALA A 50 -7.19 -4.35 -29.40
N GLU A 51 -6.93 -5.51 -30.01
CA GLU A 51 -7.69 -6.01 -31.16
C GLU A 51 -9.14 -6.35 -30.79
N GLU A 52 -9.39 -7.04 -29.68
CA GLU A 52 -10.75 -7.28 -29.18
C GLU A 52 -11.54 -6.00 -28.98
N LEU A 53 -10.94 -4.97 -28.37
CA LEU A 53 -11.57 -3.66 -28.24
C LEU A 53 -11.86 -3.03 -29.61
N ARG A 54 -10.94 -3.16 -30.57
CA ARG A 54 -11.10 -2.64 -31.93
C ARG A 54 -12.26 -3.29 -32.70
N TYR A 55 -12.55 -4.57 -32.46
CA TYR A 55 -13.71 -5.27 -33.01
C TYR A 55 -15.02 -5.05 -32.24
N LYS A 56 -14.96 -4.78 -30.92
CA LYS A 56 -16.15 -4.55 -30.08
C LYS A 56 -16.67 -3.11 -30.13
N LEU A 57 -15.78 -2.12 -30.32
CA LEU A 57 -16.13 -0.69 -30.33
C LEU A 57 -17.17 -0.28 -31.41
N PRO A 58 -17.17 -0.83 -32.65
CA PRO A 58 -18.17 -0.50 -33.66
C PRO A 58 -19.60 -0.94 -33.28
N CYS A 59 -19.75 -2.12 -32.65
CA CYS A 59 -21.08 -2.66 -32.31
C CYS A 59 -21.81 -1.78 -31.28
N CYS A 60 -21.10 -1.33 -30.24
CA CYS A 60 -21.68 -0.46 -29.21
C CYS A 60 -22.14 0.90 -29.74
N PHE A 61 -21.54 1.41 -30.82
CA PHE A 61 -21.93 2.69 -31.43
C PHE A 61 -23.28 2.60 -32.18
N VAL A 62 -23.57 1.47 -32.81
CA VAL A 62 -24.81 1.27 -33.59
C VAL A 62 -26.03 1.13 -32.67
N GLU A 63 -25.89 0.42 -31.55
CA GLU A 63 -26.97 0.22 -30.57
C GLU A 63 -27.34 1.53 -29.84
N CYS A 64 -26.34 2.34 -29.46
CA CYS A 64 -26.60 3.64 -28.82
C CYS A 64 -27.39 4.61 -29.71
N HIS A 65 -27.23 4.55 -31.04
CA HIS A 65 -27.90 5.46 -31.95
C HIS A 65 -29.39 5.16 -32.15
N GLN A 66 -29.82 3.91 -31.93
CA GLN A 66 -31.23 3.51 -32.02
C GLN A 66 -32.03 3.89 -30.77
N LEU A 67 -31.41 3.83 -29.58
CA LEU A 67 -32.06 4.19 -28.31
C LEU A 67 -32.28 5.71 -28.14
N MET A 68 -31.47 6.56 -28.77
CA MET A 68 -31.63 8.02 -28.75
C MET A 68 -32.85 8.51 -29.54
N ALA A 69 -33.29 7.78 -30.58
CA ALA A 69 -34.34 8.22 -31.49
C ALA A 69 -35.77 8.15 -30.89
N PHE A 70 -35.96 7.48 -29.75
CA PHE A 70 -37.29 7.15 -29.21
C PHE A 70 -37.71 7.99 -27.99
N ARG A 71 -36.95 9.03 -27.60
CA ARG A 71 -37.16 9.72 -26.32
C ARG A 71 -37.05 11.25 -26.38
N SER A 72 -37.90 11.87 -27.20
CA SER A 72 -38.10 13.33 -27.28
C SER A 72 -39.55 13.71 -26.91
N PRO A 73 -39.81 14.37 -25.76
CA PRO A 73 -41.14 14.88 -25.41
C PRO A 73 -41.39 16.30 -25.97
N PRO A 74 -42.65 16.70 -26.24
CA PRO A 74 -42.99 17.99 -26.86
C PRO A 74 -43.35 19.12 -25.86
N GLY A 75 -43.00 20.38 -26.22
CA GLY A 75 -43.49 21.64 -25.61
C GLY A 75 -42.59 22.21 -24.49
N SER A 76 -42.27 23.51 -24.40
CA SER A 76 -43.16 24.67 -24.63
C SER A 76 -42.44 25.99 -25.00
N GLN A 77 -43.04 26.68 -25.96
CA GLN A 77 -43.08 28.10 -26.34
C GLN A 77 -42.14 29.20 -25.74
N ARG A 78 -41.52 29.92 -26.70
CA ARG A 78 -41.41 31.40 -26.85
C ARG A 78 -40.65 32.23 -25.80
N HIS A 79 -39.59 32.90 -26.25
CA HIS A 79 -39.62 34.35 -26.45
C HIS A 79 -38.74 34.75 -27.65
N ASP A 80 -39.23 35.66 -28.48
CA ASP A 80 -38.56 36.18 -29.69
C ASP A 80 -38.10 37.63 -29.49
N LEU A 81 -37.22 38.10 -30.39
CA LEU A 81 -36.56 39.43 -30.55
C LEU A 81 -35.03 39.34 -30.35
N GLY A 82 -34.15 39.58 -31.33
CA GLY A 82 -34.32 39.75 -32.79
C GLY A 82 -33.21 40.62 -33.42
N LYS A 83 -32.60 40.15 -34.52
CA LYS A 83 -31.69 40.89 -35.47
C LYS A 83 -30.33 41.34 -34.89
N ASN A 84 -29.14 41.10 -35.47
CA ASN A 84 -28.73 40.89 -36.87
C ASN A 84 -27.24 40.43 -36.96
N GLN A 85 -26.95 39.58 -37.97
CA GLN A 85 -25.74 39.51 -38.84
C GLN A 85 -24.29 39.44 -38.30
N LEU A 86 -23.57 38.46 -38.87
CA LEU A 86 -22.11 38.38 -39.11
C LEU A 86 -21.14 38.37 -37.91
N GLY A 87 -20.51 37.20 -37.71
CA GLY A 87 -19.36 37.03 -36.83
C GLY A 87 -18.80 35.60 -36.84
N CYS A 88 -17.80 35.37 -37.69
CA CYS A 88 -16.56 34.60 -37.46
C CYS A 88 -16.40 33.78 -36.16
N PHE A 89 -16.13 32.48 -36.36
CA PHE A 89 -15.19 31.60 -35.64
C PHE A 89 -15.22 31.44 -34.09
N SER A 90 -15.18 30.17 -33.68
CA SER A 90 -14.50 29.66 -32.47
C SER A 90 -15.12 29.91 -31.08
N GLN A 91 -16.25 29.24 -30.83
CA GLN A 91 -16.63 28.66 -29.53
C GLN A 91 -17.40 27.36 -29.86
N GLU A 92 -17.28 26.22 -29.17
CA GLU A 92 -17.01 26.04 -27.75
C GLU A 92 -16.57 24.58 -27.41
N PRO A 93 -15.27 24.28 -27.20
CA PRO A 93 -14.83 22.94 -26.76
C PRO A 93 -15.02 22.66 -25.25
N ALA A 94 -15.31 23.71 -24.47
CA ALA A 94 -15.26 23.66 -23.00
C ALA A 94 -16.40 22.87 -22.37
N LEU A 95 -17.59 22.87 -22.97
CA LEU A 95 -18.76 22.13 -22.48
C LEU A 95 -18.59 20.60 -22.60
N ASP A 96 -17.82 20.12 -23.57
CA ASP A 96 -17.69 18.68 -23.83
C ASP A 96 -16.73 18.00 -22.83
N LEU A 97 -15.63 18.67 -22.47
CA LEU A 97 -14.71 18.20 -21.42
C LEU A 97 -15.36 18.12 -20.03
N ALA A 98 -16.25 19.05 -19.69
CA ALA A 98 -17.01 18.99 -18.44
C ALA A 98 -17.95 17.77 -18.40
N ASN A 99 -18.65 17.51 -19.52
CA ASN A 99 -19.54 16.35 -19.65
C ASN A 99 -18.78 15.02 -19.64
N LEU A 100 -17.61 14.94 -20.27
CA LEU A 100 -16.68 13.81 -20.16
C LEU A 100 -16.20 13.60 -18.72
N GLY A 101 -15.86 14.68 -18.00
CA GLY A 101 -15.46 14.62 -16.59
C GLY A 101 -16.55 14.05 -15.66
N VAL A 102 -17.81 14.45 -15.86
CA VAL A 102 -18.96 13.93 -15.11
C VAL A 102 -19.21 12.45 -15.44
N LYS A 103 -19.18 12.06 -16.71
CA LYS A 103 -19.32 10.65 -17.14
C LYS A 103 -18.19 9.77 -16.58
N CYS A 104 -16.94 10.25 -16.60
CA CYS A 104 -15.78 9.54 -16.03
C CYS A 104 -15.87 9.35 -14.50
N ARG A 105 -16.51 10.28 -13.77
CA ARG A 105 -16.82 10.07 -12.34
C ARG A 105 -17.93 9.03 -12.15
N GLY A 106 -18.97 9.08 -12.98
CA GLY A 106 -20.06 8.09 -13.00
C GLY A 106 -19.55 6.66 -13.21
N LEU A 107 -18.75 6.43 -14.25
CA LEU A 107 -18.19 5.10 -14.55
C LEU A 107 -17.31 4.56 -13.42
N ARG A 108 -16.44 5.38 -12.82
CA ARG A 108 -15.63 4.97 -11.65
C ARG A 108 -16.49 4.63 -10.43
N HIS A 109 -17.63 5.30 -10.25
CA HIS A 109 -18.56 4.99 -9.18
C HIS A 109 -19.31 3.68 -9.45
N GLU A 110 -19.81 3.48 -10.67
CA GLU A 110 -20.49 2.23 -11.06
C GLU A 110 -19.52 1.03 -11.00
N GLU A 111 -18.26 1.17 -11.45
CA GLU A 111 -17.23 0.15 -11.24
C GLU A 111 -16.97 -0.15 -9.75
N THR A 112 -17.04 0.86 -8.88
CA THR A 112 -16.85 0.67 -7.44
C THR A 112 -18.03 -0.09 -6.84
N ILE A 113 -19.26 0.29 -7.23
CA ILE A 113 -20.49 -0.42 -6.86
C ILE A 113 -20.46 -1.86 -7.38
N GLN A 114 -19.98 -2.08 -8.61
CA GLN A 114 -19.90 -3.40 -9.23
C GLN A 114 -18.89 -4.29 -8.50
N ARG A 115 -17.67 -3.82 -8.21
CA ARG A 115 -16.70 -4.55 -7.39
C ARG A 115 -17.22 -4.83 -5.97
N GLN A 116 -18.01 -3.92 -5.39
CA GLN A 116 -18.68 -4.15 -4.10
C GLN A 116 -19.78 -5.22 -4.18
N ARG A 117 -20.59 -5.22 -5.26
CA ARG A 117 -21.60 -6.27 -5.53
C ARG A 117 -20.95 -7.64 -5.72
N GLU A 118 -19.86 -7.69 -6.48
CA GLU A 118 -19.07 -8.91 -6.73
C GLU A 118 -18.43 -9.45 -5.44
N GLY A 119 -17.75 -8.60 -4.66
CA GLY A 119 -17.20 -9.00 -3.36
C GLY A 119 -18.26 -9.46 -2.36
N LEU A 120 -19.46 -8.86 -2.36
CA LEU A 120 -20.60 -9.32 -1.57
C LEU A 120 -21.17 -10.65 -2.08
N ALA A 121 -21.15 -10.91 -3.39
CA ALA A 121 -21.55 -12.19 -3.96
C ALA A 121 -20.56 -13.30 -3.59
N GLU A 122 -19.25 -13.05 -3.71
CA GLU A 122 -18.19 -13.99 -3.30
C GLU A 122 -18.27 -14.30 -1.79
N LEU A 123 -18.48 -13.28 -0.95
CA LEU A 123 -18.67 -13.48 0.49
C LEU A 123 -19.91 -14.33 0.80
N ARG A 124 -21.04 -14.08 0.13
CA ARG A 124 -22.27 -14.88 0.28
C ARG A 124 -22.07 -16.31 -0.19
N GLU A 125 -21.33 -16.54 -1.27
CA GLU A 125 -20.99 -17.88 -1.75
C GLU A 125 -20.06 -18.61 -0.78
N ARG A 126 -19.03 -17.94 -0.25
CA ARG A 126 -18.13 -18.48 0.79
C ARG A 126 -18.89 -18.83 2.07
N VAL A 127 -19.81 -17.98 2.53
CA VAL A 127 -20.70 -18.28 3.66
C VAL A 127 -21.56 -19.51 3.34
N LYS A 128 -22.22 -19.55 2.18
CA LYS A 128 -23.03 -20.70 1.73
C LYS A 128 -22.21 -22.01 1.61
N MET A 129 -20.93 -21.94 1.24
CA MET A 129 -20.00 -23.06 1.20
C MET A 129 -19.62 -23.54 2.62
N LEU A 130 -19.38 -22.61 3.55
CA LEU A 130 -19.10 -22.92 4.95
C LEU A 130 -20.34 -23.50 5.67
N GLU A 131 -21.52 -22.92 5.44
CA GLU A 131 -22.81 -23.43 5.94
C GLU A 131 -23.07 -24.85 5.42
N LYS A 132 -22.88 -25.10 4.11
CA LYS A 132 -22.98 -26.46 3.54
C LYS A 132 -22.01 -27.44 4.21
N ARG A 133 -20.77 -27.02 4.49
CA ARG A 133 -19.74 -27.84 5.14
C ARG A 133 -20.06 -28.10 6.63
N GLN A 134 -20.72 -27.15 7.30
CA GLN A 134 -21.23 -27.33 8.66
C GLN A 134 -22.47 -28.23 8.67
N SER A 135 -23.39 -28.09 7.72
CA SER A 135 -24.54 -29.00 7.60
C SER A 135 -24.12 -30.42 7.25
N SER A 136 -23.09 -30.63 6.41
CA SER A 136 -22.57 -31.98 6.15
C SER A 136 -21.88 -32.61 7.37
N ALA A 137 -21.26 -31.79 8.23
CA ALA A 137 -20.73 -32.24 9.52
C ALA A 137 -21.84 -32.55 10.54
N ALA A 138 -22.99 -31.87 10.45
CA ALA A 138 -24.19 -32.20 11.21
C ALA A 138 -24.88 -33.47 10.69
N THR A 139 -24.85 -33.75 9.38
CA THR A 139 -25.42 -35.00 8.81
C THR A 139 -24.63 -36.25 9.20
N THR A 140 -23.35 -36.13 9.59
CA THR A 140 -22.61 -37.23 10.23
C THR A 140 -22.99 -37.48 11.70
N MET A 141 -23.84 -36.64 12.31
CA MET A 141 -24.25 -36.74 13.72
C MET A 141 -25.77 -36.59 13.90
N GLY A 142 -26.56 -37.34 13.12
CA GLY A 142 -27.86 -37.88 13.60
C GLY A 142 -27.59 -39.25 14.24
N SER A 143 -28.15 -39.63 15.39
CA SER A 143 -29.49 -39.27 15.91
C SER A 143 -29.54 -39.28 17.46
N GLU A 144 -30.35 -38.39 18.04
CA GLU A 144 -31.29 -38.50 19.20
C GLU A 144 -31.11 -39.58 20.33
N PRO A 145 -31.73 -39.41 21.53
CA PRO A 145 -32.05 -38.18 22.28
C PRO A 145 -31.84 -38.31 23.83
N LEU A 146 -32.14 -37.20 24.57
CA LEU A 146 -32.65 -37.18 25.96
C LEU A 146 -31.68 -37.42 27.17
N VAL A 147 -32.07 -36.83 28.32
CA VAL A 147 -31.67 -37.10 29.73
C VAL A 147 -30.42 -36.40 30.33
N VAL A 148 -30.70 -35.37 31.15
CA VAL A 148 -30.26 -35.12 32.57
C VAL A 148 -28.88 -35.63 33.06
N LEU A 149 -28.05 -34.69 33.59
CA LEU A 149 -27.20 -34.67 34.85
C LEU A 149 -26.60 -36.01 35.42
N PRO A 150 -25.46 -36.07 36.17
CA PRO A 150 -24.52 -35.03 36.67
C PRO A 150 -22.99 -35.38 36.61
N LYS A 151 -22.16 -34.50 37.21
CA LYS A 151 -21.00 -34.80 38.10
C LYS A 151 -19.64 -35.39 37.61
N ASP A 152 -18.62 -34.82 38.27
CA ASP A 152 -17.34 -35.36 38.79
C ASP A 152 -16.14 -35.75 37.87
N LEU A 153 -14.99 -35.17 38.23
CA LEU A 153 -13.59 -35.56 37.93
C LEU A 153 -13.26 -36.97 38.54
N PRO A 154 -12.14 -37.68 38.21
CA PRO A 154 -10.77 -37.13 38.09
C PRO A 154 -9.72 -37.81 37.16
N GLU A 155 -8.54 -37.16 37.11
CA GLU A 155 -7.13 -37.65 36.92
C GLU A 155 -6.81 -39.00 36.23
N LYS A 156 -5.74 -39.04 35.39
CA LYS A 156 -4.39 -39.54 35.77
C LYS A 156 -3.31 -39.61 34.66
N ILE A 157 -2.04 -39.47 35.09
CA ILE A 157 -0.76 -40.01 34.51
C ILE A 157 -0.33 -39.42 33.14
N VAL A 158 0.77 -38.66 32.94
CA VAL A 158 2.17 -38.63 33.45
C VAL A 158 3.11 -39.69 32.81
N GLN A 159 4.12 -39.24 32.05
CA GLN A 159 5.57 -39.57 32.20
C GLN A 159 6.38 -38.93 31.03
N LYS A 160 7.33 -38.00 31.34
CA LYS A 160 8.82 -38.16 31.28
C LYS A 160 9.41 -37.96 29.86
N THR A 161 10.66 -37.52 29.59
CA THR A 161 11.93 -37.24 30.33
C THR A 161 12.84 -36.40 29.39
N HIS A 162 13.94 -35.72 29.75
CA HIS A 162 14.50 -35.13 30.98
C HIS A 162 15.92 -34.58 30.68
N LEU A 163 16.28 -33.34 31.06
CA LEU A 163 17.65 -32.82 31.37
C LEU A 163 17.46 -31.35 31.86
N GLU A 164 17.79 -30.94 33.09
CA GLU A 164 19.13 -30.58 33.62
C GLU A 164 19.84 -29.44 32.84
N LYS A 165 20.43 -28.39 33.46
CA LYS A 165 20.97 -28.29 34.83
C LYS A 165 21.08 -26.84 35.36
N GLU A 166 21.07 -26.75 36.70
CA GLU A 166 21.74 -25.79 37.61
C GLU A 166 21.74 -24.26 37.42
N LEU A 167 21.38 -23.59 38.52
CA LEU A 167 21.70 -22.20 38.85
C LEU A 167 22.86 -22.17 39.85
N THR A 168 23.84 -21.28 39.68
CA THR A 168 24.51 -20.57 40.80
C THR A 168 25.18 -19.28 40.30
N PRO A 169 25.36 -18.24 41.16
CA PRO A 169 25.61 -16.86 40.71
C PRO A 169 26.99 -16.28 41.10
N VAL A 170 27.52 -15.34 40.31
CA VAL A 170 28.64 -14.45 40.73
C VAL A 170 28.48 -13.01 40.19
N SER A 171 28.80 -12.05 41.07
CA SER A 171 29.13 -10.62 40.92
C SER A 171 29.50 -10.06 39.52
N GLY A 172 29.28 -8.77 39.20
CA GLY A 172 28.74 -7.64 39.98
C GLY A 172 29.57 -6.35 39.84
N THR A 173 28.96 -5.16 39.90
CA THR A 173 29.70 -3.88 39.93
C THR A 173 29.07 -2.83 40.85
N ARG A 174 29.49 -2.91 42.12
CA ARG A 174 29.45 -1.91 43.21
C ARG A 174 29.45 -0.42 42.79
N LEU A 175 28.64 0.41 43.46
CA LEU A 175 29.08 1.72 43.98
C LEU A 175 28.42 2.11 45.34
N LYS A 176 29.23 1.92 46.39
CA LYS A 176 29.28 2.54 47.75
C LYS A 176 28.08 3.33 48.32
N ALA A 177 27.65 2.93 49.52
CA ALA A 177 27.16 3.83 50.59
C ALA A 177 27.93 3.53 51.91
N SER A 178 28.00 4.50 52.83
CA SER A 178 28.91 4.48 53.98
C SER A 178 28.37 3.74 55.22
N LYS A 179 29.27 3.34 56.13
CA LYS A 179 28.95 2.75 57.44
C LYS A 179 28.40 3.81 58.41
N VAL A 180 27.36 3.48 59.18
CA VAL A 180 27.23 3.82 60.62
C VAL A 180 26.52 2.66 61.35
N LEU A 181 26.88 2.46 62.62
CA LEU A 181 26.46 1.42 63.58
C LEU A 181 25.08 1.73 64.21
N GLY A 182 24.29 0.74 64.64
CA GLY A 182 23.08 1.02 65.44
C GLY A 182 22.15 -0.15 65.78
N CYS A 183 22.37 -0.74 66.95
CA CYS A 183 21.51 -1.59 67.80
C CYS A 183 20.08 -2.00 67.37
N VAL A 184 19.80 -3.30 67.52
CA VAL A 184 18.46 -3.85 67.80
C VAL A 184 18.08 -3.56 69.26
N PRO A 185 16.82 -3.19 69.54
CA PRO A 185 16.19 -3.43 70.83
C PRO A 185 15.01 -4.43 70.69
N ASN A 186 15.19 -5.62 71.25
CA ASN A 186 14.07 -6.47 71.68
C ASN A 186 13.85 -6.21 73.18
N GLY A 187 12.62 -5.90 73.58
CA GLY A 187 12.30 -5.54 74.96
C GLY A 187 10.99 -4.76 75.01
N GLY A 188 9.90 -5.44 75.36
CA GLY A 188 8.57 -4.84 75.37
C GLY A 188 8.34 -3.92 76.57
N SER A 189 7.48 -2.93 76.37
CA SER A 189 6.71 -2.30 77.44
C SER A 189 5.44 -1.70 76.85
N HIS A 190 4.30 -1.87 77.52
CA HIS A 190 3.08 -1.14 77.19
C HIS A 190 3.23 0.32 77.64
N GLY A 191 3.09 1.27 76.71
CA GLY A 191 3.07 2.69 77.01
C GLY A 191 2.54 3.47 75.81
N ALA A 192 1.42 4.17 75.98
CA ALA A 192 0.77 4.90 74.90
C ALA A 192 1.60 6.12 74.49
N ALA A 193 2.02 6.14 73.22
CA ALA A 193 2.60 7.30 72.55
C ALA A 193 2.40 7.15 71.04
N ASP A 194 1.23 7.54 70.53
CA ASP A 194 0.97 7.64 69.09
C ASP A 194 1.82 8.76 68.48
N GLY A 195 3.05 8.42 68.12
CA GLY A 195 4.00 9.31 67.46
C GLY A 195 3.77 9.38 65.94
N PRO A 196 4.00 10.54 65.30
CA PRO A 196 3.62 10.80 63.90
C PRO A 196 4.29 9.87 62.86
N VAL A 197 5.37 9.18 63.23
CA VAL A 197 6.18 8.30 62.36
C VAL A 197 5.39 7.10 61.81
N SER A 198 4.32 6.67 62.49
CA SER A 198 3.43 5.61 61.98
C SER A 198 2.46 6.13 60.90
N SER A 199 1.94 7.35 61.07
CA SER A 199 1.06 8.01 60.08
C SER A 199 1.83 8.31 58.80
N GLU A 200 2.98 8.97 58.93
CA GLU A 200 3.76 9.47 57.79
C GLU A 200 4.17 8.36 56.80
N ARG A 201 4.41 7.13 57.29
CA ARG A 201 4.67 5.97 56.43
C ARG A 201 3.42 5.48 55.67
N ALA A 202 2.26 5.49 56.30
CA ALA A 202 1.00 5.14 55.63
C ALA A 202 0.65 6.18 54.56
N ASP A 203 0.75 7.47 54.91
CA ASP A 203 0.47 8.60 54.03
C ASP A 203 1.31 8.57 52.74
N VAL A 204 2.59 8.15 52.81
CA VAL A 204 3.47 7.98 51.63
C VAL A 204 3.03 6.82 50.75
N THR A 205 2.68 5.65 51.31
CA THR A 205 2.18 4.51 50.50
C THR A 205 0.84 4.83 49.83
N ASP A 206 0.02 5.62 50.50
CA ASP A 206 -1.31 6.01 50.06
C ASP A 206 -1.27 7.02 48.90
N LEU A 207 -0.33 7.97 48.93
CA LEU A 207 -0.06 8.88 47.82
C LEU A 207 0.44 8.10 46.58
N GLY A 208 1.32 7.12 46.78
CA GLY A 208 1.82 6.26 45.70
C GLY A 208 0.71 5.43 45.04
N GLU A 209 -0.20 4.85 45.83
CA GLU A 209 -1.38 4.17 45.30
C GLU A 209 -2.30 5.12 44.50
N LYS A 210 -2.58 6.32 45.03
CA LYS A 210 -3.40 7.31 44.33
C LYS A 210 -2.78 7.69 42.98
N MET A 211 -1.49 8.01 42.94
CA MET A 211 -0.79 8.36 41.69
C MET A 211 -0.84 7.22 40.67
N TYR A 212 -0.69 5.97 41.10
CA TYR A 212 -0.83 4.81 40.21
C TYR A 212 -2.24 4.72 39.61
N LEU A 213 -3.28 4.91 40.42
CA LEU A 213 -4.68 4.88 39.96
C LEU A 213 -5.01 6.05 39.03
N ASP A 214 -4.52 7.26 39.33
CA ASP A 214 -4.70 8.46 38.49
C ASP A 214 -4.05 8.26 37.11
N VAL A 215 -2.82 7.75 37.05
CA VAL A 215 -2.12 7.41 35.78
C VAL A 215 -2.86 6.33 35.01
N LEU A 216 -3.33 5.28 35.70
CA LEU A 216 -4.03 4.16 35.09
C LEU A 216 -5.39 4.59 34.50
N GLY A 217 -6.13 5.45 35.20
CA GLY A 217 -7.37 6.05 34.71
C GLY A 217 -7.15 7.01 33.54
N ALA A 218 -6.08 7.82 33.57
CA ALA A 218 -5.70 8.70 32.46
C ALA A 218 -5.33 7.90 31.20
N LEU A 219 -4.55 6.82 31.34
CA LEU A 219 -4.22 5.90 30.25
C LEU A 219 -5.46 5.20 29.70
N GLY A 220 -6.36 4.70 30.56
CA GLY A 220 -7.62 4.10 30.15
C GLY A 220 -8.48 5.08 29.32
N SER A 221 -8.58 6.32 29.78
CA SER A 221 -9.31 7.41 29.10
C SER A 221 -8.72 7.72 27.73
N LEU A 222 -7.39 7.90 27.66
CA LEU A 222 -6.67 8.19 26.41
C LEU A 222 -6.81 7.06 25.38
N LEU A 223 -6.72 5.81 25.84
CA LEU A 223 -6.82 4.60 25.02
C LEU A 223 -8.27 4.18 24.74
N LYS A 224 -9.25 4.93 25.26
CA LYS A 224 -10.70 4.72 25.16
C LYS A 224 -11.14 3.32 25.63
N VAL A 225 -10.51 2.84 26.71
CA VAL A 225 -10.93 1.64 27.44
C VAL A 225 -12.02 2.06 28.41
N LYS A 226 -13.24 1.53 28.24
CA LYS A 226 -14.44 2.06 28.91
C LYS A 226 -14.35 2.00 30.43
N GLU A 227 -13.89 0.88 30.99
CA GLU A 227 -13.71 0.68 32.42
C GLU A 227 -12.48 -0.22 32.63
N LEU A 228 -11.65 0.12 33.62
CA LEU A 228 -10.54 -0.72 34.08
C LEU A 228 -10.91 -1.32 35.43
N LEU A 229 -10.68 -2.61 35.62
CA LEU A 229 -11.00 -3.29 36.88
C LEU A 229 -9.89 -3.11 37.91
N GLY A 230 -10.24 -3.06 39.19
CA GLY A 230 -9.29 -2.93 40.30
C GLY A 230 -8.88 -1.50 40.63
N MET A 231 -9.69 -0.48 40.27
CA MET A 231 -9.43 0.93 40.61
C MET A 231 -9.71 1.26 42.10
N GLN A 232 -10.22 0.31 42.88
CA GLN A 232 -10.49 0.51 44.31
C GLN A 232 -9.18 0.56 45.13
N PRO A 233 -9.04 1.47 46.11
CA PRO A 233 -7.88 1.52 47.01
C PRO A 233 -7.72 0.25 47.86
N LEU A 234 -6.48 -0.11 48.22
CA LEU A 234 -6.17 -1.34 48.95
C LEU A 234 -6.26 -1.20 50.48
N LYS A 235 -6.25 0.03 51.01
CA LYS A 235 -6.08 0.34 52.45
C LYS A 235 -7.00 -0.44 53.39
N HIS A 236 -8.28 -0.58 53.03
CA HIS A 236 -9.34 -1.12 53.89
C HIS A 236 -9.77 -2.55 53.53
N LEU A 237 -9.05 -3.22 52.62
CA LEU A 237 -9.48 -4.52 52.08
C LEU A 237 -8.85 -5.70 52.83
N PRO A 238 -9.60 -6.79 53.09
CA PRO A 238 -9.02 -8.04 53.58
C PRO A 238 -8.04 -8.62 52.56
N ARG A 239 -7.13 -9.49 53.02
CA ARG A 239 -6.01 -9.98 52.21
C ARG A 239 -6.46 -10.62 50.88
N GLU A 240 -7.49 -11.46 50.93
CA GLU A 240 -8.04 -12.14 49.75
C GLU A 240 -8.59 -11.16 48.70
N GLU A 241 -9.19 -10.06 49.15
CA GLU A 241 -9.68 -9.01 48.25
C GLU A 241 -8.55 -8.18 47.67
N ARG A 242 -7.49 -7.91 48.43
CA ARG A 242 -6.26 -7.29 47.89
C ARG A 242 -5.62 -8.15 46.82
N GLU A 243 -5.59 -9.47 46.98
CA GLU A 243 -5.09 -10.41 45.98
C GLU A 243 -5.98 -10.43 44.72
N LYS A 244 -7.32 -10.37 44.87
CA LYS A 244 -8.28 -10.21 43.76
C LYS A 244 -8.09 -8.88 43.02
N VAL A 245 -7.96 -7.75 43.72
CA VAL A 245 -7.68 -6.44 43.12
C VAL A 245 -6.32 -6.42 42.41
N GLY A 246 -5.30 -7.06 42.98
CA GLY A 246 -3.99 -7.23 42.35
C GLY A 246 -4.02 -8.08 41.06
N LEU A 247 -4.95 -9.04 40.95
CA LEU A 247 -5.21 -9.76 39.70
C LEU A 247 -5.96 -8.87 38.68
N GLN A 248 -6.95 -8.10 39.12
CA GLN A 248 -7.67 -7.15 38.26
C GLN A 248 -6.76 -6.06 37.69
N ARG A 249 -5.92 -5.44 38.53
CA ARG A 249 -4.92 -4.44 38.12
C ARG A 249 -3.92 -5.00 37.11
N ARG A 250 -3.47 -6.26 37.28
CA ARG A 250 -2.60 -6.94 36.29
C ARG A 250 -3.29 -7.11 34.94
N LYS A 251 -4.53 -7.61 34.92
CA LYS A 251 -5.33 -7.74 33.67
C LYS A 251 -5.63 -6.39 33.02
N ALA A 252 -5.84 -5.33 33.81
CA ALA A 252 -6.02 -3.97 33.33
C ALA A 252 -4.74 -3.44 32.64
N LEU A 253 -3.57 -3.66 33.25
CA LEU A 253 -2.28 -3.30 32.65
C LEU A 253 -1.99 -4.08 31.37
N GLU A 254 -2.26 -5.39 31.35
CA GLU A 254 -2.13 -6.25 30.16
C GLU A 254 -2.99 -5.76 29.00
N LEU A 255 -4.28 -5.46 29.26
CA LEU A 255 -5.19 -4.89 28.26
C LEU A 255 -4.71 -3.54 27.70
N LEU A 256 -4.16 -2.67 28.55
CA LEU A 256 -3.61 -1.38 28.12
C LEU A 256 -2.33 -1.56 27.31
N TYR A 257 -1.45 -2.48 27.72
CA TYR A 257 -0.22 -2.82 27.01
C TYR A 257 -0.52 -3.36 25.61
N ASP A 258 -1.46 -4.31 25.50
CA ASP A 258 -1.91 -4.84 24.21
C ASP A 258 -2.51 -3.74 23.34
N LYS A 259 -3.28 -2.81 23.94
CA LYS A 259 -3.86 -1.68 23.22
C LYS A 259 -2.79 -0.74 22.69
N ILE A 260 -1.77 -0.42 23.48
CA ILE A 260 -0.63 0.41 23.09
C ILE A 260 0.17 -0.28 21.98
N SER A 261 0.53 -1.55 22.17
CA SER A 261 1.29 -2.35 21.19
C SER A 261 0.57 -2.42 19.84
N ASN A 262 -0.74 -2.69 19.83
CA ASN A 262 -1.56 -2.67 18.62
C ASN A 262 -1.63 -1.28 17.95
N LEU A 263 -1.57 -0.20 18.73
CA LEU A 263 -1.50 1.16 18.20
C LEU A 263 -0.14 1.47 17.59
N MET A 264 0.96 1.08 18.25
CA MET A 264 2.33 1.25 17.74
C MET A 264 2.51 0.50 16.42
N SER A 265 2.20 -0.81 16.37
CA SER A 265 2.33 -1.57 15.13
C SER A 265 1.41 -1.10 14.01
N ARG A 266 0.29 -0.43 14.33
CA ARG A 266 -0.59 0.20 13.34
C ARG A 266 -0.06 1.56 12.87
N LEU A 267 0.68 2.28 13.72
CA LEU A 267 1.37 3.51 13.35
C LEU A 267 2.56 3.19 12.42
N GLU A 268 3.43 2.26 12.81
CA GLU A 268 4.56 1.76 11.99
C GLU A 268 4.11 1.37 10.58
N ARG A 269 3.06 0.55 10.46
CA ARG A 269 2.48 0.16 9.16
C ARG A 269 1.94 1.33 8.33
N LYS A 270 1.46 2.40 8.98
CA LYS A 270 1.04 3.62 8.28
C LYS A 270 2.22 4.48 7.88
N GLU A 271 3.26 4.54 8.69
CA GLU A 271 4.50 5.26 8.37
C GLU A 271 5.21 4.62 7.17
N GLU A 272 5.27 3.30 7.10
CA GLU A 272 5.81 2.57 5.94
C GLU A 272 5.02 2.88 4.67
N LEU A 273 3.68 2.77 4.72
CA LEU A 273 2.80 3.14 3.62
C LEU A 273 2.97 4.61 3.19
N LEU A 274 3.25 5.51 4.13
CA LEU A 274 3.55 6.92 3.82
C LEU A 274 4.93 7.11 3.18
N LYS A 275 5.92 6.25 3.45
CA LYS A 275 7.20 6.22 2.70
C LYS A 275 6.96 5.76 1.26
N ASP A 276 6.17 4.72 1.06
CA ASP A 276 5.81 4.20 -0.28
C ASP A 276 5.08 5.26 -1.12
N TYR A 277 4.13 5.99 -0.51
CA TYR A 277 3.46 7.10 -1.19
C TYR A 277 4.43 8.25 -1.52
N LYS A 278 5.36 8.61 -0.62
CA LYS A 278 6.39 9.61 -0.92
C LYS A 278 7.27 9.18 -2.10
N ALA A 279 7.77 7.94 -2.09
CA ALA A 279 8.56 7.40 -3.18
C ALA A 279 7.78 7.39 -4.51
N SER A 280 6.49 7.03 -4.48
CA SER A 280 5.60 7.07 -5.65
C SER A 280 5.39 8.48 -6.19
N VAL A 281 5.29 9.50 -5.32
CA VAL A 281 5.19 10.91 -5.73
C VAL A 281 6.49 11.41 -6.36
N GLU A 282 7.66 11.06 -5.82
CA GLU A 282 8.94 11.44 -6.45
C GLU A 282 9.12 10.75 -7.81
N GLN A 283 8.74 9.46 -7.94
CA GLN A 283 8.71 8.77 -9.24
C GLN A 283 7.76 9.45 -10.25
N LEU A 284 6.60 9.94 -9.80
CA LEU A 284 5.67 10.67 -10.65
C LEU A 284 6.27 11.98 -11.17
N ARG A 285 6.93 12.76 -10.30
CA ARG A 285 7.63 14.00 -10.69
C ARG A 285 8.75 13.75 -11.69
N LEU A 286 9.54 12.68 -11.50
CA LEU A 286 10.59 12.29 -12.45
C LEU A 286 10.00 11.90 -13.82
N ARG A 287 8.86 11.20 -13.84
CA ARG A 287 8.13 10.87 -15.08
C ARG A 287 7.58 12.12 -15.75
N GLU A 288 6.98 13.03 -15.00
CA GLU A 288 6.46 14.31 -15.51
C GLU A 288 7.58 15.15 -16.15
N ALA A 289 8.73 15.27 -15.49
CA ALA A 289 9.91 15.95 -16.04
C ALA A 289 10.51 15.24 -17.27
N SER A 290 10.41 13.91 -17.38
CA SER A 290 10.81 13.19 -18.60
C SER A 290 9.82 13.40 -19.76
N LEU A 291 8.53 13.43 -19.46
CA LEU A 291 7.46 13.66 -20.43
C LEU A 291 7.50 15.09 -20.97
N GLN A 292 7.81 16.07 -20.12
CA GLN A 292 7.99 17.45 -20.53
C GLN A 292 9.18 17.63 -21.49
N ARG A 293 10.33 16.99 -21.23
CA ARG A 293 11.47 16.97 -22.18
C ARG A 293 11.10 16.32 -23.52
N CYS A 294 10.37 15.20 -23.48
CA CYS A 294 9.89 14.54 -24.70
C CYS A 294 8.93 15.43 -25.51
N ARG A 295 8.06 16.22 -24.87
CA ARG A 295 7.23 17.22 -25.56
C ARG A 295 8.06 18.32 -26.23
N GLU A 296 9.10 18.80 -25.55
CA GLU A 296 10.01 19.83 -26.10
C GLU A 296 10.85 19.29 -27.27
N GLU A 297 11.23 18.01 -27.24
CA GLU A 297 11.87 17.32 -28.38
C GLU A 297 10.90 17.15 -29.56
N MET A 298 9.66 16.73 -29.30
CA MET A 298 8.62 16.63 -30.33
C MET A 298 8.34 17.98 -31.00
N SER A 299 8.20 19.07 -30.23
CA SER A 299 8.00 20.42 -30.77
C SER A 299 9.15 20.85 -31.69
N LYS A 300 10.41 20.55 -31.33
CA LYS A 300 11.57 20.86 -32.18
C LYS A 300 11.56 20.07 -33.48
N LEU A 301 11.18 18.80 -33.43
CA LEU A 301 11.05 17.96 -34.63
C LEU A 301 9.90 18.41 -35.52
N GLU A 302 8.81 18.94 -34.96
CA GLU A 302 7.70 19.56 -35.70
C GLU A 302 8.16 20.86 -36.40
N ASP A 303 8.95 21.71 -35.72
CA ASP A 303 9.55 22.91 -36.30
C ASP A 303 10.61 22.58 -37.39
N GLU A 304 11.37 21.50 -37.22
CA GLU A 304 12.33 20.98 -38.21
C GLU A 304 11.62 20.44 -39.44
N ALA A 305 10.63 19.55 -39.27
CA ALA A 305 9.85 19.01 -40.36
C ALA A 305 9.09 20.09 -41.15
N SER A 306 8.63 21.15 -40.49
CA SER A 306 7.99 22.30 -41.12
C SER A 306 8.97 23.07 -42.01
N ARG A 307 10.18 23.36 -41.51
CA ARG A 307 11.25 24.02 -42.28
C ARG A 307 11.73 23.18 -43.46
N GLU A 308 11.89 21.87 -43.28
CA GLU A 308 12.24 20.95 -44.38
C GLU A 308 11.13 20.90 -45.45
N ALA A 309 9.86 20.99 -45.05
CA ALA A 309 8.75 21.03 -46.00
C ALA A 309 8.74 22.33 -46.83
N GLU A 310 9.06 23.47 -46.22
CA GLU A 310 9.24 24.76 -46.90
C GLU A 310 10.42 24.72 -47.89
N GLU A 311 11.60 24.26 -47.45
CA GLU A 311 12.77 24.13 -48.33
C GLU A 311 12.46 23.20 -49.52
N LYS A 312 11.83 22.06 -49.25
CA LYS A 312 11.40 21.10 -50.29
C LYS A 312 10.39 21.70 -51.27
N ALA A 313 9.54 22.64 -50.85
CA ALA A 313 8.64 23.36 -51.74
C ALA A 313 9.41 24.33 -52.64
N LEU A 314 10.34 25.12 -52.08
CA LEU A 314 11.20 26.04 -52.83
C LEU A 314 12.08 25.32 -53.85
N LEU A 315 12.69 24.19 -53.47
CA LEU A 315 13.53 23.36 -54.35
C LEU A 315 12.72 22.76 -55.51
N LYS A 316 11.48 22.32 -55.27
CA LYS A 316 10.57 21.88 -56.35
C LYS A 316 10.26 23.02 -57.32
N GLU A 317 9.93 24.19 -56.81
CA GLU A 317 9.61 25.36 -57.64
C GLU A 317 10.83 25.80 -58.49
N ALA A 318 12.04 25.77 -57.93
CA ALA A 318 13.29 26.02 -58.66
C ALA A 318 13.57 24.94 -59.73
N LEU A 319 13.29 23.67 -59.43
CA LEU A 319 13.39 22.57 -60.39
C LEU A 319 12.39 22.72 -61.55
N GLU A 320 11.14 23.10 -61.26
CA GLU A 320 10.12 23.35 -62.29
C GLU A 320 10.51 24.54 -63.19
N ARG A 321 11.01 25.65 -62.62
CA ARG A 321 11.54 26.80 -63.38
C ARG A 321 12.67 26.41 -64.32
N THR A 322 13.66 25.66 -63.84
CA THR A 322 14.82 25.23 -64.65
C THR A 322 14.43 24.21 -65.72
N GLN A 323 13.49 23.30 -65.44
CA GLN A 323 12.92 22.41 -66.46
C GLN A 323 12.17 23.19 -67.56
N LEU A 324 11.40 24.22 -67.20
CA LEU A 324 10.72 25.08 -68.18
C LEU A 324 11.73 25.82 -69.07
N GLN A 325 12.79 26.41 -68.50
CA GLN A 325 13.88 27.06 -69.25
C GLN A 325 14.57 26.08 -70.21
N LEU A 326 15.00 24.91 -69.72
CA LEU A 326 15.63 23.87 -70.54
C LEU A 326 14.73 23.39 -71.69
N ASN A 327 13.41 23.31 -71.46
CA ASN A 327 12.44 22.95 -72.48
C ASN A 327 12.24 24.05 -73.52
N GLN A 328 12.35 25.34 -73.15
CA GLN A 328 12.36 26.46 -74.09
C GLN A 328 13.63 26.44 -74.95
N GLU A 329 14.81 26.29 -74.34
CA GLU A 329 16.08 26.18 -75.08
C GLU A 329 16.09 25.00 -76.06
N LYS A 330 15.60 23.82 -75.64
CA LYS A 330 15.43 22.66 -76.52
C LYS A 330 14.52 22.94 -77.71
N ARG A 331 13.48 23.77 -77.56
CA ARG A 331 12.61 24.20 -78.68
C ARG A 331 13.33 25.18 -79.60
N LEU A 332 14.03 26.17 -79.06
CA LEU A 332 14.82 27.14 -79.83
C LEU A 332 15.94 26.46 -80.63
N LEU A 333 16.68 25.52 -80.01
CA LEU A 333 17.71 24.72 -80.68
C LEU A 333 17.15 23.87 -81.83
N ARG A 334 15.95 23.31 -81.69
CA ARG A 334 15.27 22.59 -82.79
C ARG A 334 14.89 23.54 -83.92
N ALA A 335 14.29 24.70 -83.61
CA ALA A 335 13.93 25.71 -84.59
C ALA A 335 15.16 26.25 -85.35
N ALA A 336 16.26 26.51 -84.66
CA ALA A 336 17.52 26.98 -85.25
C ALA A 336 18.20 25.92 -86.13
N ARG A 337 18.02 24.62 -85.84
CA ARG A 337 18.48 23.53 -86.73
C ARG A 337 17.66 23.44 -88.01
N LEU A 338 16.34 23.67 -87.93
CA LEU A 338 15.46 23.65 -89.10
C LEU A 338 15.69 24.84 -90.05
N HIS A 339 16.19 25.98 -89.56
CA HIS A 339 16.56 27.14 -90.39
C HIS A 339 17.99 27.08 -90.95
N LYS A 340 18.73 25.98 -90.74
CA LYS A 340 20.09 25.76 -91.27
C LYS A 340 20.15 24.70 -92.37
N VAL A 341 18.99 24.31 -92.89
CA VAL A 341 18.77 23.45 -94.06
C VAL A 341 18.06 24.30 -95.12
#